data_AF-A0A7Y5VYJ2-F1
#
_entry.id   AF-A0A7Y5VYJ2-F1
#
_cell.length_a   1.000
_cell.length_b   1.000
_cell.length_c   1.000
_cell.angle_alpha   90.00
_cell.angle_beta   90.00
_cell.angle_gamma   90.00
#
_symmetry.space_group_name_H-M   'P 1'
#
loop_
_entity.id
_entity.type
_entity.pdbx_description
1 polymer ?
#
loop_
_entity_poly.entity_id
_entity_poly.type
_entity_poly.pdbx_seq_one_letter_code
_entity_poly.pdbx_strand_id
1 'polypeptide(L)'
;MIHRNLTIAAVFCACGSALADVHVTSVNVSANVNGSPFTITGNASYSQSVPSDVTNEFTYSSIPDGYHAFVIITIFNTWKCSAMDGAVNLADATGGGFTLARNVSIFDGSTSVGSFLISGTVYETGPLTGVADLTLTGDYSGPLDLVGASGYHQLLQQAGPNEIHGAFTQFLNRSGGSPLSAEVQNTWTYTAGPGLPGDEYSILEIDSLTFDEASGLLNLTGSGWYEIPAPASSGLLGLAGLLMSRRRR
;
A
#
# COMPACT_ATOMS: atom_id res chain seq x y z
N MET A 1 -33.40 -47.44 -12.58
CA MET A 1 -32.55 -46.80 -11.57
C MET A 1 -31.11 -47.07 -11.95
N ILE A 2 -30.53 -46.21 -12.78
CA ILE A 2 -29.11 -46.20 -13.18
C ILE A 2 -28.74 -44.73 -13.23
N HIS A 3 -27.96 -44.26 -12.25
CA HIS A 3 -27.48 -42.89 -12.19
C HIS A 3 -26.45 -42.66 -13.30
N ARG A 4 -26.78 -41.79 -14.25
CA ARG A 4 -25.82 -41.20 -15.17
C ARG A 4 -25.21 -39.99 -14.47
N ASN A 5 -23.93 -40.09 -14.13
CA ASN A 5 -23.12 -38.95 -13.71
C ASN A 5 -23.00 -37.99 -14.90
N LEU A 6 -23.64 -36.82 -14.78
CA LEU A 6 -23.44 -35.70 -15.67
C LEU A 6 -22.16 -34.98 -15.21
N THR A 7 -21.04 -35.28 -15.86
CA THR A 7 -19.83 -34.45 -15.73
C THR A 7 -20.10 -33.16 -16.51
N ILE A 8 -20.41 -32.08 -15.80
CA ILE A 8 -20.47 -30.74 -16.39
C ILE A 8 -19.02 -30.29 -16.60
N ALA A 9 -18.47 -30.60 -17.78
CA ALA A 9 -17.31 -29.91 -18.30
C ALA A 9 -17.79 -28.53 -18.79
N ALA A 10 -17.60 -27.51 -17.95
CA ALA A 10 -17.76 -26.13 -18.41
C ALA A 10 -16.59 -25.81 -19.34
N VAL A 11 -16.88 -25.86 -20.65
CA VAL A 11 -16.05 -25.31 -21.70
C VAL A 11 -16.08 -23.79 -21.55
N PHE A 12 -15.04 -23.21 -20.94
CA PHE A 12 -14.76 -21.79 -21.10
C PHE A 12 -14.23 -21.56 -22.51
N CYS A 13 -15.13 -21.15 -23.39
CA CYS A 13 -14.77 -20.52 -24.66
C CYS A 13 -14.33 -19.09 -24.33
N ALA A 14 -13.03 -18.88 -24.08
CA ALA A 14 -12.46 -17.54 -23.97
C ALA A 14 -11.74 -17.23 -25.29
N CYS A 15 -12.35 -16.35 -26.08
CA CYS A 15 -11.66 -15.61 -27.12
C CYS A 15 -10.44 -14.93 -26.46
N GLY A 16 -9.25 -15.08 -27.04
CA GLY A 16 -7.96 -14.77 -26.43
C GLY A 16 -7.81 -13.39 -25.80
N SER A 17 -8.05 -13.31 -24.50
CA SER A 17 -7.19 -12.54 -23.60
C SER A 17 -6.21 -13.54 -23.02
N ALA A 18 -4.90 -13.30 -23.18
CA ALA A 18 -3.93 -13.95 -22.31
C ALA A 18 -4.40 -13.69 -20.87
N LEU A 19 -4.57 -14.74 -20.07
CA LEU A 19 -4.78 -14.56 -18.63
C LEU A 19 -3.65 -13.64 -18.18
N ALA A 20 -3.97 -12.40 -17.79
CA ALA A 20 -2.97 -11.52 -17.23
C ALA A 20 -2.38 -12.25 -16.03
N ASP A 21 -1.07 -12.44 -16.01
CA ASP A 21 -0.41 -13.06 -14.88
C ASP A 21 -0.77 -12.25 -13.62
N VAL A 22 -1.31 -12.90 -12.60
CA VAL A 22 -1.69 -12.25 -11.34
C VAL A 22 -0.64 -12.59 -10.29
N HIS A 23 0.02 -11.57 -9.76
CA HIS A 23 0.91 -11.73 -8.62
C HIS A 23 0.08 -11.73 -7.34
N VAL A 24 0.30 -12.72 -6.47
CA VAL A 24 -0.39 -12.83 -5.17
C VAL A 24 0.63 -12.78 -4.04
N THR A 25 0.48 -11.82 -3.15
CA THR A 25 1.27 -11.71 -1.92
C THR A 25 0.43 -12.14 -0.74
N SER A 26 0.83 -13.20 -0.04
CA SER A 26 0.25 -13.52 1.27
C SER A 26 0.78 -12.55 2.31
N VAL A 27 -0.13 -11.96 3.10
CA VAL A 27 0.19 -10.93 4.08
C VAL A 27 -0.14 -11.47 5.47
N ASN A 28 0.85 -11.41 6.37
CA ASN A 28 0.70 -11.74 7.78
C ASN A 28 1.18 -10.56 8.61
N VAL A 29 0.31 -10.00 9.44
CA VAL A 29 0.65 -8.89 10.33
C VAL A 29 0.38 -9.29 11.78
N SER A 30 1.40 -9.20 12.62
CA SER A 30 1.24 -9.20 14.07
C SER A 30 1.11 -7.76 14.54
N ALA A 31 -0.03 -7.41 15.15
CA ALA A 31 -0.37 -6.03 15.48
C ALA A 31 -0.58 -5.83 16.98
N ASN A 32 -0.22 -4.64 17.48
CA ASN A 32 -0.57 -4.14 18.80
C ASN A 32 -0.90 -2.65 18.71
N VAL A 33 -2.18 -2.31 18.89
CA VAL A 33 -2.65 -0.92 18.85
C VAL A 33 -3.32 -0.60 20.17
N ASN A 34 -2.98 0.55 20.75
CA ASN A 34 -3.48 0.97 22.07
C ASN A 34 -3.27 -0.09 23.16
N GLY A 35 -2.21 -0.91 23.06
CA GLY A 35 -1.91 -2.00 23.99
C GLY A 35 -2.72 -3.29 23.76
N SER A 36 -3.59 -3.32 22.75
CA SER A 36 -4.42 -4.49 22.41
C SER A 36 -3.81 -5.26 21.23
N PRO A 37 -3.39 -6.53 21.43
CA PRO A 37 -2.83 -7.34 20.37
C PRO A 37 -3.92 -7.93 19.47
N PHE A 38 -3.64 -8.01 18.16
CA PHE A 38 -4.46 -8.70 17.16
C PHE A 38 -3.58 -9.11 15.96
N THR A 39 -4.18 -9.76 14.98
CA THR A 39 -3.51 -10.18 13.74
C THR A 39 -4.31 -9.79 12.53
N ILE A 40 -3.62 -9.51 11.42
CA ILE A 40 -4.23 -9.30 10.11
C ILE A 40 -3.62 -10.33 9.18
N THR A 41 -4.45 -11.12 8.50
CA THR A 41 -4.00 -12.12 7.54
C THR A 41 -4.80 -12.01 6.26
N GLY A 42 -4.18 -12.25 5.11
CA GLY A 42 -4.92 -12.35 3.87
C GLY A 42 -4.02 -12.25 2.65
N ASN A 43 -4.58 -11.77 1.54
CA ASN A 43 -3.85 -11.70 0.28
C ASN A 43 -4.00 -10.34 -0.38
N ALA A 44 -2.93 -9.94 -1.04
CA ALA A 44 -2.89 -8.78 -1.91
C ALA A 44 -2.56 -9.26 -3.33
N SER A 45 -3.39 -8.93 -4.30
CA SER A 45 -3.32 -9.42 -5.67
C SER A 45 -3.20 -8.27 -6.66
N TYR A 46 -2.32 -8.43 -7.64
CA TYR A 46 -2.04 -7.42 -8.66
C TYR A 46 -2.02 -8.10 -10.03
N SER A 47 -2.86 -7.66 -10.96
CA SER A 47 -2.75 -8.10 -12.34
C SER A 47 -1.56 -7.40 -13.02
N GLN A 48 -0.98 -8.04 -14.04
CA GLN A 48 0.07 -7.41 -14.86
C GLN A 48 -0.49 -6.54 -16.00
N SER A 49 -1.76 -6.11 -15.92
CA SER A 49 -2.30 -5.10 -16.83
C SER A 49 -1.74 -3.71 -16.52
N VAL A 50 -1.95 -2.76 -17.43
CA VAL A 50 -1.53 -1.37 -17.26
C VAL A 50 -2.75 -0.45 -17.37
N PRO A 51 -3.19 0.20 -16.28
CA PRO A 51 -2.73 0.00 -14.90
C PRO A 51 -3.06 -1.41 -14.37
N SER A 52 -2.41 -1.83 -13.28
CA SER A 52 -2.70 -3.10 -12.61
C SER A 52 -4.03 -3.01 -11.89
N ASP A 53 -4.88 -4.02 -12.07
CA ASP A 53 -6.00 -4.25 -11.16
C ASP A 53 -5.45 -4.72 -9.82
N VAL A 54 -5.85 -4.05 -8.75
CA VAL A 54 -5.44 -4.34 -7.37
C VAL A 54 -6.64 -4.86 -6.61
N THR A 55 -6.47 -6.01 -5.95
CA THR A 55 -7.47 -6.56 -5.03
C THR A 55 -6.79 -7.03 -3.76
N ASN A 56 -7.24 -6.53 -2.62
CA ASN A 56 -6.73 -6.93 -1.33
C ASN A 56 -7.86 -7.38 -0.42
N GLU A 57 -7.67 -8.54 0.20
CA GLU A 57 -8.62 -9.13 1.14
C GLU A 57 -7.87 -9.49 2.40
N PHE A 58 -8.19 -8.79 3.49
CA PHE A 58 -7.52 -8.95 4.78
C PHE A 58 -8.53 -9.22 5.88
N THR A 59 -8.28 -10.24 6.68
CA THR A 59 -9.10 -10.60 7.83
C THR A 59 -8.38 -10.22 9.11
N TYR A 60 -9.07 -9.48 9.96
CA TYR A 60 -8.66 -9.15 11.32
C TYR A 60 -9.11 -10.25 12.27
N SER A 61 -8.24 -10.71 13.17
CA SER A 61 -8.67 -11.64 14.23
C SER A 61 -9.54 -10.97 15.29
N SER A 62 -9.35 -9.66 15.48
CA SER A 62 -10.21 -8.78 16.28
C SER A 62 -9.93 -7.32 15.91
N ILE A 63 -10.88 -6.44 16.24
CA ILE A 63 -10.73 -4.98 16.14
C ILE A 63 -10.62 -4.43 17.57
N PRO A 64 -9.51 -3.76 17.94
CA PRO A 64 -9.40 -3.10 19.23
C PRO A 64 -10.48 -2.03 19.45
N ASP A 65 -10.87 -1.83 20.71
CA ASP A 65 -11.75 -0.73 21.08
C ASP A 65 -11.11 0.62 20.71
N GLY A 66 -11.91 1.53 20.14
CA GLY A 66 -11.40 2.83 19.73
C GLY A 66 -10.52 2.81 18.48
N TYR A 67 -10.55 1.72 17.69
CA TYR A 67 -9.81 1.57 16.45
C TYR A 67 -10.76 1.23 15.29
N HIS A 68 -10.49 1.78 14.11
CA HIS A 68 -11.23 1.47 12.88
C HIS A 68 -10.27 0.84 11.85
N ALA A 69 -10.70 -0.21 11.15
CA ALA A 69 -9.85 -0.97 10.22
C ALA A 69 -9.24 -0.10 9.11
N PHE A 70 -9.90 1.01 8.75
CA PHE A 70 -9.39 1.95 7.75
C PHE A 70 -8.18 2.77 8.19
N VAL A 71 -7.93 2.87 9.50
CA VAL A 71 -6.78 3.63 10.03
C VAL A 71 -5.47 3.07 9.49
N ILE A 72 -5.42 1.78 9.14
CA ILE A 72 -4.21 1.11 8.66
C ILE A 72 -4.44 0.42 7.31
N ILE A 73 -5.01 1.19 6.38
CA ILE A 73 -4.96 0.88 4.94
C ILE A 73 -3.52 0.96 4.44
N THR A 74 -2.62 1.67 5.12
CA THR A 74 -1.19 1.69 4.78
C THR A 74 -0.46 0.37 5.08
N ILE A 75 -1.12 -0.78 5.17
CA ILE A 75 -0.46 -2.10 5.03
C ILE A 75 -0.38 -2.50 3.55
N PHE A 76 -1.20 -1.90 2.68
CA PHE A 76 -1.17 -2.18 1.26
C PHE A 76 0.21 -1.88 0.67
N ASN A 77 0.61 -2.73 -0.27
CA ASN A 77 1.93 -2.70 -0.84
C ASN A 77 1.83 -2.80 -2.37
N THR A 78 1.96 -1.69 -3.08
CA THR A 78 2.00 -1.68 -4.55
C THR A 78 3.28 -2.28 -5.12
N TRP A 79 4.11 -2.99 -4.35
CA TRP A 79 5.48 -3.41 -4.75
C TRP A 79 5.59 -4.17 -6.08
N LYS A 80 4.50 -4.75 -6.57
CA LYS A 80 4.43 -5.53 -7.82
C LYS A 80 3.41 -5.03 -8.85
N CYS A 81 2.87 -3.83 -8.68
CA CYS A 81 2.04 -3.22 -9.74
C CYS A 81 2.87 -2.98 -11.01
N SER A 82 2.18 -2.86 -12.14
CA SER A 82 2.79 -2.61 -13.43
C SER A 82 3.54 -1.28 -13.46
N ALA A 83 4.59 -1.22 -14.28
CA ALA A 83 5.40 -0.02 -14.43
C ALA A 83 5.27 0.54 -15.86
N MET A 84 5.19 1.85 -15.95
CA MET A 84 4.98 2.61 -17.19
C MET A 84 6.20 3.49 -17.47
N ASP A 85 6.40 3.87 -18.73
CA ASP A 85 7.39 4.87 -19.16
C ASP A 85 8.85 4.62 -18.70
N GLY A 86 9.20 3.34 -18.46
CA GLY A 86 10.54 2.94 -18.02
C GLY A 86 10.77 3.01 -16.52
N ALA A 87 9.73 3.28 -15.72
CA ALA A 87 9.75 3.08 -14.28
C ALA A 87 9.96 1.61 -13.93
N VAL A 88 10.28 1.32 -12.67
CA VAL A 88 10.40 -0.04 -12.15
C VAL A 88 9.57 -0.21 -10.88
N ASN A 89 8.90 -1.34 -10.74
CA ASN A 89 8.23 -1.64 -9.47
C ASN A 89 9.27 -1.94 -8.37
N LEU A 90 8.86 -1.80 -7.10
CA LEU A 90 9.77 -2.03 -5.97
C LEU A 90 10.40 -3.42 -6.00
N ALA A 91 9.64 -4.46 -6.35
CA ALA A 91 10.20 -5.79 -6.35
C ALA A 91 11.34 -5.94 -7.36
N ASP A 92 11.21 -5.38 -8.57
CA ASP A 92 12.27 -5.45 -9.58
C ASP A 92 13.47 -4.60 -9.15
N ALA A 93 13.22 -3.43 -8.55
CA ALA A 93 14.27 -2.55 -8.00
C ALA A 93 15.06 -3.23 -6.85
N THR A 94 14.39 -4.02 -6.02
CA THR A 94 14.98 -4.69 -4.84
C THR A 94 15.27 -6.18 -5.07
N GLY A 95 15.31 -6.65 -6.33
CA GLY A 95 15.64 -8.04 -6.64
C GLY A 95 14.72 -9.09 -6.00
N GLY A 96 13.45 -8.74 -5.82
CA GLY A 96 12.40 -9.61 -5.30
C GLY A 96 12.23 -9.58 -3.78
N GLY A 97 13.01 -8.81 -3.02
CA GLY A 97 12.76 -8.72 -1.57
C GLY A 97 13.42 -7.55 -0.84
N PHE A 98 12.80 -7.14 0.26
CA PHE A 98 13.23 -6.02 1.09
C PHE A 98 12.73 -6.12 2.53
N THR A 99 13.37 -5.36 3.41
CA THR A 99 12.83 -4.99 4.73
C THR A 99 12.15 -3.63 4.63
N LEU A 100 10.92 -3.55 5.12
CA LEU A 100 10.14 -2.32 5.23
C LEU A 100 10.26 -1.75 6.64
N ALA A 101 10.45 -0.43 6.74
CA ALA A 101 10.08 0.37 7.90
C ALA A 101 9.16 1.51 7.43
N ARG A 102 7.95 1.57 7.97
CA ARG A 102 6.91 2.53 7.62
C ARG A 102 6.45 3.25 8.87
N ASN A 103 6.64 4.56 8.90
CA ASN A 103 6.16 5.44 9.95
C ASN A 103 4.91 6.16 9.45
N VAL A 104 3.87 6.17 10.28
CA VAL A 104 2.60 6.84 10.00
C VAL A 104 2.31 7.81 11.13
N SER A 105 1.96 9.05 10.80
CA SER A 105 1.47 10.05 11.76
C SER A 105 0.13 10.58 11.29
N ILE A 106 -0.90 10.47 12.12
CA ILE A 106 -2.28 10.81 11.77
C ILE A 106 -2.71 12.08 12.49
N PHE A 107 -3.36 12.98 11.75
CA PHE A 107 -3.79 14.29 12.23
C PHE A 107 -5.27 14.55 11.93
N ASP A 108 -5.96 15.12 12.92
CA ASP A 108 -7.24 15.80 12.77
C ASP A 108 -6.98 17.31 12.82
N GLY A 109 -6.87 17.93 11.63
CA GLY A 109 -6.35 19.29 11.50
C GLY A 109 -4.91 19.39 11.98
N SER A 110 -4.66 20.19 13.02
CA SER A 110 -3.33 20.33 13.63
C SER A 110 -3.08 19.39 14.82
N THR A 111 -4.06 18.56 15.19
CA THR A 111 -3.98 17.69 16.37
C THR A 111 -3.55 16.30 15.94
N SER A 112 -2.45 15.78 16.50
CA SER A 112 -2.08 14.38 16.30
C SER A 112 -3.08 13.47 17.02
N VAL A 113 -3.59 12.47 16.31
CA VAL A 113 -4.60 11.52 16.80
C VAL A 113 -4.17 10.07 16.64
N GLY A 114 -2.95 9.82 16.21
CA GLY A 114 -2.38 8.48 16.17
C GLY A 114 -1.01 8.44 15.51
N SER A 115 -0.26 7.39 15.83
CA SER A 115 1.02 7.09 15.20
C SER A 115 1.23 5.59 15.12
N PHE A 116 1.82 5.14 14.02
CA PHE A 116 2.13 3.73 13.80
C PHE A 116 3.54 3.53 13.25
N LEU A 117 4.16 2.45 13.72
CA LEU A 117 5.31 1.83 13.08
C LEU A 117 4.88 0.48 12.51
N ILE A 118 5.05 0.33 11.20
CA ILE A 118 4.87 -0.92 10.48
C ILE A 118 6.25 -1.37 10.01
N SER A 119 6.68 -2.58 10.34
CA SER A 119 7.99 -3.07 9.91
C SER A 119 8.02 -4.57 9.68
N GLY A 120 8.86 -5.03 8.76
CA GLY A 120 8.99 -6.46 8.49
C GLY A 120 9.59 -6.73 7.13
N THR A 121 9.45 -7.95 6.64
CA THR A 121 10.05 -8.38 5.39
C THR A 121 9.00 -8.68 4.34
N VAL A 122 9.30 -8.29 3.10
CA VAL A 122 8.52 -8.67 1.93
C VAL A 122 9.46 -9.35 0.95
N TYR A 123 9.08 -10.50 0.41
CA TYR A 123 9.91 -11.23 -0.53
C TYR A 123 9.10 -12.14 -1.45
N GLU A 124 9.63 -12.39 -2.64
CA GLU A 124 9.11 -13.37 -3.58
C GLU A 124 9.42 -14.80 -3.12
N THR A 125 8.43 -15.68 -3.27
CA THR A 125 8.57 -17.13 -3.09
C THR A 125 8.48 -17.88 -4.42
N GLY A 126 8.09 -17.19 -5.49
CA GLY A 126 7.97 -17.70 -6.84
C GLY A 126 7.64 -16.58 -7.82
N PRO A 127 7.56 -16.86 -9.14
CA PRO A 127 7.43 -15.83 -10.17
C PRO A 127 6.20 -14.92 -10.00
N LEU A 128 5.13 -15.44 -9.41
CA LEU A 128 3.85 -14.73 -9.20
C LEU A 128 3.39 -14.82 -7.74
N THR A 129 4.29 -15.16 -6.82
CA THR A 129 3.94 -15.34 -5.41
C THR A 129 4.93 -14.63 -4.50
N GLY A 130 4.41 -13.95 -3.49
CA GLY A 130 5.21 -13.31 -2.47
C GLY A 130 4.65 -13.51 -1.06
N VAL A 131 5.43 -13.14 -0.08
CA VAL A 131 5.07 -13.15 1.33
C VAL A 131 5.45 -11.79 1.93
N ALA A 132 4.56 -11.23 2.73
CA ALA A 132 4.80 -10.06 3.57
C ALA A 132 4.54 -10.43 5.03
N ASP A 133 5.62 -10.56 5.80
CA ASP A 133 5.56 -10.82 7.23
C ASP A 133 5.91 -9.52 7.97
N LEU A 134 4.87 -8.90 8.55
CA LEU A 134 4.94 -7.56 9.12
C LEU A 134 4.58 -7.56 10.60
N THR A 135 5.09 -6.57 11.28
CA THR A 135 4.72 -6.17 12.62
C THR A 135 4.12 -4.77 12.55
N LEU A 136 3.13 -4.53 13.40
CA LEU A 136 2.47 -3.25 13.52
C LEU A 136 2.37 -2.89 14.98
N THR A 137 2.82 -1.69 15.32
CA THR A 137 2.68 -1.13 16.67
C THR A 137 2.28 0.33 16.60
N GLY A 138 1.42 0.78 17.50
CA GLY A 138 1.06 2.18 17.53
C GLY A 138 -0.11 2.51 18.44
N ASP A 139 -0.59 3.72 18.28
CA ASP A 139 -1.73 4.27 18.99
C ASP A 139 -2.67 5.02 18.04
N TYR A 140 -3.95 5.05 18.42
CA TYR A 140 -4.96 5.83 17.73
C TYR A 140 -6.05 6.25 18.71
N SER A 141 -6.36 7.53 18.70
CA SER A 141 -7.41 8.16 19.51
C SER A 141 -8.30 9.07 18.67
N GLY A 142 -8.27 8.90 17.35
CA GLY A 142 -9.05 9.71 16.41
C GLY A 142 -10.49 9.25 16.24
N PRO A 143 -11.25 9.96 15.38
CA PRO A 143 -12.62 9.58 15.03
C PRO A 143 -12.73 8.18 14.41
N LEU A 144 -13.86 7.51 14.62
CA LEU A 144 -14.12 6.15 14.10
C LEU A 144 -15.12 6.14 12.93
N ASP A 145 -15.67 7.29 12.57
CA ASP A 145 -16.68 7.44 11.53
C ASP A 145 -16.07 7.46 10.11
N LEU A 146 -15.06 6.62 9.89
CA LEU A 146 -14.30 6.53 8.64
C LEU A 146 -15.07 5.75 7.57
N VAL A 147 -15.12 6.29 6.35
CA VAL A 147 -15.88 5.71 5.23
C VAL A 147 -15.03 5.41 4.00
N GLY A 148 -13.76 5.79 4.01
CA GLY A 148 -12.83 5.40 2.97
C GLY A 148 -11.46 6.05 3.14
N ALA A 149 -10.59 5.88 2.15
CA ALA A 149 -9.31 6.54 2.13
C ALA A 149 -8.82 6.81 0.70
N SER A 150 -7.90 7.75 0.55
CA SER A 150 -7.30 8.13 -0.73
C SER A 150 -5.88 8.72 -0.53
N GLY A 151 -5.22 9.14 -1.61
CA GLY A 151 -3.96 9.88 -1.54
C GLY A 151 -2.68 9.04 -1.67
N TYR A 152 -2.77 7.79 -2.17
CA TYR A 152 -1.61 6.90 -2.35
C TYR A 152 -0.81 7.26 -3.60
N HIS A 153 -0.28 8.48 -3.65
CA HIS A 153 0.69 8.92 -4.64
C HIS A 153 2.02 9.14 -3.93
N GLN A 154 2.91 8.15 -4.06
CA GLN A 154 4.14 8.10 -3.30
C GLN A 154 5.33 8.38 -4.20
N LEU A 155 6.05 9.47 -3.91
CA LEU A 155 7.35 9.69 -4.51
C LEU A 155 8.35 8.70 -3.92
N LEU A 156 9.05 7.99 -4.77
CA LEU A 156 10.12 7.05 -4.48
C LEU A 156 11.45 7.66 -4.88
N GLN A 157 12.44 7.55 -4.01
CA GLN A 157 13.78 8.09 -4.23
C GLN A 157 14.84 7.11 -3.76
N GLN A 158 15.88 6.92 -4.56
CA GLN A 158 17.04 6.13 -4.17
C GLN A 158 17.87 6.92 -3.14
N ALA A 159 17.87 6.48 -1.88
CA ALA A 159 18.51 7.20 -0.77
C ALA A 159 19.97 6.75 -0.51
N GLY A 160 20.30 5.52 -0.87
CA GLY A 160 21.65 4.94 -0.78
C GLY A 160 21.79 3.73 -1.70
N PRO A 161 22.91 2.98 -1.73
CA PRO A 161 23.06 1.85 -2.66
C PRO A 161 22.03 0.72 -2.51
N ASN A 162 21.45 0.58 -1.32
CA ASN A 162 20.61 -0.54 -0.89
C ASN A 162 19.34 -0.05 -0.19
N GLU A 163 18.95 1.21 -0.44
CA GLU A 163 17.93 1.90 0.33
C GLU A 163 17.10 2.83 -0.55
N ILE A 164 15.78 2.61 -0.55
CA ILE A 164 14.79 3.47 -1.21
C ILE A 164 13.94 4.11 -0.13
N HIS A 165 13.67 5.40 -0.28
CA HIS A 165 12.73 6.14 0.56
C HIS A 165 11.47 6.47 -0.22
N GLY A 166 10.37 6.61 0.49
CA GLY A 166 9.16 7.14 -0.13
C GLY A 166 8.19 7.73 0.85
N ALA A 167 7.49 8.76 0.41
CA ALA A 167 6.56 9.49 1.26
C ALA A 167 5.30 9.89 0.49
N PHE A 168 4.19 9.93 1.22
CA PHE A 168 2.91 10.41 0.71
C PHE A 168 2.02 10.88 1.85
N THR A 169 0.95 11.59 1.49
CA THR A 169 -0.12 11.95 2.42
C THR A 169 -1.36 11.17 2.03
N GLN A 170 -1.78 10.29 2.93
CA GLN A 170 -3.06 9.60 2.85
C GLN A 170 -4.15 10.48 3.48
N PHE A 171 -5.36 10.41 2.94
CA PHE A 171 -6.54 11.00 3.56
C PHE A 171 -7.49 9.90 4.01
N LEU A 172 -7.91 9.93 5.27
CA LEU A 172 -8.95 9.06 5.82
C LEU A 172 -10.27 9.84 5.82
N ASN A 173 -11.18 9.44 4.93
CA ASN A 173 -12.44 10.13 4.70
C ASN A 173 -13.43 9.81 5.81
N ARG A 174 -14.10 10.82 6.34
CA ARG A 174 -15.10 10.70 7.40
C ARG A 174 -16.51 10.84 6.82
N SER A 175 -17.47 10.09 7.37
CA SER A 175 -18.89 10.29 7.04
C SER A 175 -19.39 11.67 7.49
N GLY A 176 -18.79 12.24 8.55
CA GLY A 176 -19.03 13.59 9.02
C GLY A 176 -17.73 14.37 9.24
N GLY A 177 -17.67 15.59 8.72
CA GLY A 177 -16.54 16.50 8.94
C GLY A 177 -15.42 16.41 7.90
N SER A 178 -14.26 16.97 8.24
CA SER A 178 -13.08 17.00 7.37
C SER A 178 -12.31 15.67 7.44
N PRO A 179 -11.67 15.23 6.34
CA PRO A 179 -10.81 14.05 6.37
C PRO A 179 -9.66 14.20 7.37
N LEU A 180 -9.22 13.08 7.94
CA LEU A 180 -7.95 13.03 8.66
C LEU A 180 -6.81 12.96 7.63
N SER A 181 -5.68 13.58 7.92
CA SER A 181 -4.46 13.42 7.11
C SER A 181 -3.49 12.49 7.81
N ALA A 182 -2.99 11.49 7.09
CA ALA A 182 -1.93 10.62 7.57
C ALA A 182 -0.67 10.85 6.73
N GLU A 183 0.38 11.31 7.38
CA GLU A 183 1.70 11.44 6.78
C GLU A 183 2.42 10.11 6.87
N VAL A 184 2.79 9.55 5.72
CA VAL A 184 3.40 8.23 5.62
C VAL A 184 4.82 8.37 5.09
N GLN A 185 5.77 7.79 5.81
CA GLN A 185 7.17 7.69 5.41
C GLN A 185 7.60 6.24 5.39
N ASN A 186 8.31 5.86 4.35
CA ASN A 186 8.75 4.50 4.12
C ASN A 186 10.25 4.45 3.87
N THR A 187 10.86 3.40 4.37
CA THR A 187 12.21 2.99 4.05
C THR A 187 12.17 1.53 3.64
N TRP A 188 12.68 1.24 2.44
CA TRP A 188 12.91 -0.10 1.95
C TRP A 188 14.41 -0.36 1.91
N THR A 189 14.87 -1.33 2.68
CA THR A 189 16.26 -1.78 2.69
C THR A 189 16.37 -3.14 2.04
N TYR A 190 17.30 -3.31 1.11
CA TYR A 190 17.47 -4.54 0.33
C TYR A 190 18.94 -4.88 0.14
N THR A 191 19.23 -6.13 -0.23
CA THR A 191 20.61 -6.60 -0.42
C THR A 191 20.90 -7.03 -1.85
N ALA A 192 19.87 -7.16 -2.68
CA ALA A 192 19.93 -7.56 -4.07
C ALA A 192 19.03 -6.63 -4.89
N GLY A 193 19.36 -6.42 -6.15
CA GLY A 193 18.60 -5.55 -7.05
C GLY A 193 19.42 -4.38 -7.59
N PRO A 194 19.01 -3.82 -8.74
CA PRO A 194 19.68 -2.69 -9.36
C PRO A 194 19.39 -1.34 -8.68
N GLY A 195 18.36 -1.28 -7.82
CA GLY A 195 17.78 -0.05 -7.32
C GLY A 195 16.92 0.69 -8.34
N LEU A 196 16.42 1.85 -7.94
CA LEU A 196 15.64 2.71 -8.82
C LEU A 196 16.56 3.38 -9.86
N PRO A 197 16.14 3.44 -11.14
CA PRO A 197 16.85 4.16 -12.18
C PRO A 197 16.78 5.69 -12.01
N GLY A 198 15.82 6.19 -11.22
CA GLY A 198 15.63 7.60 -10.90
C GLY A 198 14.50 7.78 -9.87
N ASP A 199 14.06 9.03 -9.70
CA ASP A 199 12.87 9.32 -8.92
C ASP A 199 11.63 8.78 -9.65
N GLU A 200 10.73 8.11 -8.93
CA GLU A 200 9.55 7.45 -9.49
C GLU A 200 8.31 7.71 -8.63
N TYR A 201 7.11 7.64 -9.20
CA TYR A 201 5.87 7.56 -8.44
C TYR A 201 5.40 6.12 -8.34
N SER A 202 5.00 5.70 -7.14
CA SER A 202 4.12 4.54 -6.95
C SER A 202 2.72 5.04 -6.62
N ILE A 203 1.75 4.62 -7.42
CA ILE A 203 0.38 5.12 -7.38
C ILE A 203 -0.59 3.97 -7.09
N LEU A 204 -1.56 4.24 -6.22
CA LEU A 204 -2.75 3.42 -6.02
C LEU A 204 -4.00 4.31 -5.96
N GLU A 205 -4.91 4.09 -6.89
CA GLU A 205 -6.26 4.63 -6.87
C GLU A 205 -7.20 3.59 -6.28
N ILE A 206 -7.93 3.97 -5.24
CA ILE A 206 -8.91 3.09 -4.58
C ILE A 206 -10.27 3.31 -5.22
N ASP A 207 -10.85 2.26 -5.78
CA ASP A 207 -12.20 2.26 -6.34
C ASP A 207 -13.24 1.89 -5.27
N SER A 208 -12.92 0.89 -4.45
CA SER A 208 -13.79 0.40 -3.39
C SER A 208 -12.97 0.01 -2.18
N LEU A 209 -13.55 0.26 -1.01
CA LEU A 209 -12.97 -0.05 0.28
C LEU A 209 -14.10 -0.31 1.27
N THR A 210 -14.18 -1.54 1.74
CA THR A 210 -15.26 -1.98 2.63
C THR A 210 -14.70 -2.73 3.82
N PHE A 211 -15.37 -2.60 4.96
CA PHE A 211 -15.07 -3.37 6.15
C PHE A 211 -16.35 -4.01 6.67
N ASP A 212 -16.35 -5.32 6.78
CA ASP A 212 -17.42 -6.08 7.42
C ASP A 212 -17.01 -6.41 8.86
N GLU A 213 -17.58 -5.69 9.83
CA GLU A 213 -17.30 -5.89 11.25
C GLU A 213 -17.65 -7.30 11.74
N ALA A 214 -18.63 -7.97 11.13
CA ALA A 214 -19.08 -9.28 11.58
C ALA A 214 -18.06 -10.38 11.25
N SER A 215 -17.39 -10.27 10.10
CA SER A 215 -16.35 -11.21 9.66
C SER A 215 -14.93 -10.70 9.90
N GLY A 216 -14.75 -9.42 10.25
CA GLY A 216 -13.45 -8.77 10.33
C GLY A 216 -12.77 -8.61 8.97
N LEU A 217 -13.52 -8.71 7.87
CA LEU A 217 -12.99 -8.66 6.51
C LEU A 217 -12.90 -7.22 6.01
N LEU A 218 -11.68 -6.79 5.70
CA LEU A 218 -11.36 -5.59 4.95
C LEU A 218 -11.12 -5.98 3.49
N ASN A 219 -11.88 -5.37 2.58
CA ASN A 219 -11.71 -5.56 1.14
C ASN A 219 -11.38 -4.21 0.49
N LEU A 220 -10.36 -4.22 -0.38
CA LEU A 220 -9.99 -3.09 -1.24
C LEU A 220 -9.92 -3.56 -2.69
N THR A 221 -10.52 -2.78 -3.59
CA THR A 221 -10.24 -2.87 -5.01
C THR A 221 -9.76 -1.53 -5.54
N GLY A 222 -8.91 -1.56 -6.55
CA GLY A 222 -8.36 -0.34 -7.13
C GLY A 222 -7.49 -0.58 -8.34
N SER A 223 -6.82 0.47 -8.77
CA SER A 223 -5.84 0.46 -9.86
C SER A 223 -4.49 0.96 -9.37
N GLY A 224 -3.40 0.28 -9.70
CA GLY A 224 -2.06 0.65 -9.24
C GLY A 224 -1.03 0.60 -10.36
N TRP A 225 -0.04 1.51 -10.33
CA TRP A 225 1.06 1.53 -11.30
C TRP A 225 2.27 2.31 -10.78
N TYR A 226 3.38 2.19 -11.49
CA TYR A 226 4.57 3.02 -11.35
C TYR A 226 4.76 3.88 -12.57
N GLU A 227 5.18 5.12 -12.38
CA GLU A 227 5.50 6.03 -13.47
C GLU A 227 6.68 6.92 -13.13
N ILE A 228 7.39 7.37 -14.16
CA ILE A 228 8.41 8.41 -13.99
C ILE A 228 7.68 9.76 -13.87
N PRO A 229 8.01 10.61 -12.88
CA PRO A 229 7.48 11.95 -12.80
C PRO A 229 7.69 12.68 -14.12
N ALA A 230 6.62 13.22 -14.71
CA ALA A 230 6.72 13.99 -15.94
C ALA A 230 7.80 15.10 -15.77
N PRO A 231 8.70 15.31 -16.75
CA PRO A 231 9.75 16.30 -16.63
C PRO A 231 9.16 17.72 -16.71
N ALA A 232 8.70 18.24 -15.57
CA ALA A 232 8.55 19.66 -15.28
C ALA A 232 8.33 19.86 -13.78
N SER A 233 9.12 20.74 -13.14
CA SER A 233 8.95 21.36 -11.80
C SER A 233 9.89 20.99 -10.63
N SER A 234 11.01 20.31 -10.85
CA SER A 234 12.12 20.27 -9.86
C SER A 234 12.70 21.67 -9.54
N GLY A 235 12.31 22.71 -10.29
CA GLY A 235 12.79 24.09 -10.16
C GLY A 235 11.95 25.03 -9.27
N LEU A 236 10.83 24.61 -8.67
CA LEU A 236 9.96 25.54 -7.91
C LEU A 236 10.00 25.40 -6.38
N LEU A 237 10.43 24.26 -5.83
CA LEU A 237 10.64 24.12 -4.39
C LEU A 237 11.99 24.69 -3.91
N GLY A 238 12.97 24.84 -4.82
CA GLY A 238 14.27 25.46 -4.52
C GLY A 238 14.26 26.98 -4.38
N LEU A 239 13.23 27.68 -4.87
CA LEU A 239 13.15 29.15 -4.81
C LEU A 239 12.41 29.69 -3.58
N ALA A 240 11.49 28.92 -3.00
CA ALA A 240 10.78 29.32 -1.78
C ALA A 240 11.71 29.32 -0.55
N GLY A 241 12.69 28.41 -0.48
CA GLY A 241 13.69 28.35 0.59
C GLY A 241 14.76 29.46 0.52
N LEU A 242 15.05 29.99 -0.67
CA LEU A 242 16.10 31.01 -0.86
C LEU A 242 15.60 32.46 -0.75
N LEU A 243 14.29 32.69 -0.86
CA LEU A 243 13.71 34.03 -0.68
C LEU A 243 13.36 34.35 0.78
N MET A 244 13.28 33.36 1.68
CA MET A 244 13.09 33.61 3.12
C MET A 244 14.40 33.91 3.87
N SER A 245 15.58 33.63 3.31
CA SER A 245 16.86 33.88 3.99
C SER A 245 17.47 35.28 3.76
N ARG A 246 16.86 36.11 2.90
CA ARG A 246 17.38 37.47 2.58
C ARG A 246 16.64 38.64 3.21
N ARG A 247 15.70 38.42 4.13
CA ARG A 247 14.94 39.50 4.81
C ARG A 247 15.26 39.69 6.30
N ARG A 248 16.52 39.44 6.70
CA ARG A 248 17.08 39.92 7.96
C ARG A 248 18.51 40.45 7.74
N ARG A 249 18.62 41.70 7.31
CA ARG A 249 19.65 42.65 7.73
C ARG A 249 19.03 44.02 7.82
#